data_AF-A0A2G5QJY6-F1
#
_entry.id   AF-A0A2G5QJY6-F1
#
_cell.length_a   1.000
_cell.length_b   1.000
_cell.length_c   1.000
_cell.angle_alpha   90.00
_cell.angle_beta   90.00
_cell.angle_gamma   90.00
#
_symmetry.space_group_name_H-M   'P 1'
#
loop_
_entity.id
_entity.type
_entity.pdbx_description
1 polymer ?
#
loop_
_entity_poly.entity_id
_entity_poly.type
_entity_poly.pdbx_seq_one_letter_code
_entity_poly.pdbx_strand_id
1 'polypeptide(L)'
;MMIPADVGRAVRRSATTFVLNWIDARQRALDLDPLEFLIVHTIAAANLQHLPLNRRRALADPETPAERHAVSMEGVGAALNVSSETVRRRLKALIARGLVERLGPIEDEDADRTGVSAGLAVNLGALESPAMRQSLSLELSQLWRLLLSLENLGVIRINRERMGQLAA
;
A
#
# COMPACT_ATOMS: atom_id res chain seq x y z
N MET A 1 13.57 11.29 -26.95
CA MET A 1 12.54 12.35 -26.91
C MET A 1 12.71 13.11 -25.61
N MET A 2 13.20 14.35 -25.64
CA MET A 2 13.29 15.17 -24.43
C MET A 2 11.93 15.78 -24.13
N ILE A 3 11.37 15.48 -22.95
CA ILE A 3 10.18 16.15 -22.45
C ILE A 3 10.55 17.62 -22.17
N PRO A 4 9.80 18.62 -22.66
CA PRO A 4 10.06 20.02 -22.34
C PRO A 4 10.13 20.23 -20.82
N ALA A 5 11.06 21.05 -20.33
CA ALA A 5 11.30 21.22 -18.89
C ALA A 5 10.03 21.64 -18.12
N ASP A 6 9.17 22.45 -18.73
CA ASP A 6 7.91 22.88 -18.14
C ASP A 6 6.88 21.75 -18.03
N VAL A 7 6.82 20.88 -19.04
CA VAL A 7 6.01 19.65 -18.99
C VAL A 7 6.54 18.72 -17.90
N GLY A 8 7.86 18.53 -17.81
CA GLY A 8 8.46 17.72 -16.73
C GLY A 8 8.14 18.26 -15.33
N ARG A 9 8.17 19.58 -15.13
CA ARG A 9 7.80 20.22 -13.86
C ARG A 9 6.31 20.04 -13.54
N ALA A 10 5.45 20.18 -14.54
CA ALA A 10 4.01 20.00 -14.40
C ALA A 10 3.65 18.54 -14.07
N VAL A 11 4.23 17.57 -14.77
CA VAL A 11 4.07 16.14 -14.48
C VAL A 11 4.49 15.82 -13.05
N ARG A 12 5.67 16.28 -12.63
CA ARG A 12 6.15 16.07 -11.26
C ARG A 12 5.18 16.65 -10.23
N ARG A 13 4.71 17.88 -10.44
CA ARG A 13 3.74 18.51 -9.54
C ARG A 13 2.45 17.70 -9.46
N SER A 14 1.85 17.34 -10.59
CA SER A 14 0.60 16.56 -10.61
C SER A 14 0.76 15.19 -9.95
N ALA A 15 1.86 14.48 -10.23
CA ALA A 15 2.15 13.19 -9.61
C ALA A 15 2.38 13.31 -8.11
N THR A 16 3.18 14.28 -7.66
CA THR A 16 3.42 14.52 -6.23
C THR A 16 2.13 14.91 -5.51
N THR A 17 1.30 15.78 -6.09
CA THR A 17 0.00 16.14 -5.52
C THR A 17 -0.92 14.93 -5.38
N PHE A 18 -0.96 14.07 -6.41
CA PHE A 18 -1.72 12.81 -6.34
C PHE A 18 -1.25 11.93 -5.20
N VAL A 19 0.07 11.65 -5.10
CA VAL A 19 0.63 10.78 -4.06
C VAL A 19 0.36 11.33 -2.66
N LEU A 20 0.55 12.62 -2.43
CA LEU A 20 0.33 13.23 -1.12
C LEU A 20 -1.14 13.20 -0.71
N ASN A 21 -2.06 13.48 -1.64
CA ASN A 21 -3.49 13.42 -1.36
C ASN A 21 -3.98 11.98 -1.13
N TRP A 22 -3.37 11.00 -1.82
CA TRP A 22 -3.62 9.59 -1.62
C TRP A 22 -3.19 9.14 -0.22
N ILE A 23 -1.99 9.54 0.21
CA ILE A 23 -1.48 9.27 1.57
C ILE A 23 -2.40 9.89 2.63
N ASP A 24 -2.75 11.17 2.47
CA ASP A 24 -3.59 11.93 3.42
C ASP A 24 -4.99 11.32 3.54
N ALA A 25 -5.61 10.91 2.43
CA ALA A 25 -6.91 10.25 2.44
C ALA A 25 -6.90 8.94 3.23
N ARG A 26 -5.87 8.09 3.01
CA ARG A 26 -5.75 6.81 3.74
C ARG A 26 -5.40 6.98 5.20
N GLN A 27 -4.53 7.93 5.54
CA GLN A 27 -4.23 8.26 6.94
C GLN A 27 -5.49 8.65 7.69
N ARG A 28 -6.34 9.50 7.10
CA ARG A 28 -7.62 9.87 7.73
C ARG A 28 -8.60 8.70 7.80
N ALA A 29 -8.71 7.90 6.74
CA ALA A 29 -9.65 6.79 6.69
C ALA A 29 -9.35 5.70 7.71
N LEU A 30 -8.07 5.49 8.02
CA LEU A 30 -7.61 4.52 8.99
C LEU A 30 -7.23 5.14 10.34
N ASP A 31 -7.33 6.46 10.48
CA ASP A 31 -6.88 7.25 11.63
C ASP A 31 -5.43 6.90 12.06
N LEU A 32 -4.51 6.96 11.09
CA LEU A 32 -3.11 6.62 11.27
C LEU A 32 -2.23 7.85 11.29
N ASP A 33 -1.23 7.85 12.17
CA ASP A 33 -0.13 8.79 12.05
C ASP A 33 0.76 8.44 10.83
N PRO A 34 1.61 9.37 10.35
CA PRO A 34 2.42 9.13 9.16
C PRO A 34 3.34 7.91 9.25
N LEU A 35 3.90 7.61 10.42
CA LEU A 35 4.79 6.46 10.58
C LEU A 35 4.00 5.16 10.62
N GLU A 36 2.84 5.15 11.28
CA GLU A 36 1.92 4.02 11.29
C GLU A 36 1.43 3.69 9.88
N PHE A 37 1.10 4.71 9.08
CA PHE A 37 0.77 4.53 7.66
C PHE A 37 1.92 3.89 6.89
N LEU A 38 3.16 4.36 7.06
CA LEU A 38 4.32 3.80 6.39
C LEU A 38 4.56 2.34 6.81
N ILE A 39 4.43 2.01 8.10
CA ILE A 39 4.55 0.63 8.60
C ILE A 39 3.51 -0.28 7.94
N VAL A 40 2.23 0.11 7.96
CA VAL A 40 1.15 -0.68 7.34
C VAL A 40 1.39 -0.84 5.84
N HIS A 41 1.80 0.23 5.16
CA HIS A 41 2.05 0.20 3.72
C HIS A 41 3.25 -0.67 3.35
N THR A 42 4.33 -0.63 4.13
CA THR A 42 5.52 -1.50 3.95
C THR A 42 5.15 -2.96 4.15
N ILE A 43 4.36 -3.29 5.19
CA ILE A 43 3.89 -4.66 5.41
C ILE A 43 3.04 -5.13 4.23
N ALA A 44 2.06 -4.33 3.79
CA ALA A 44 1.20 -4.66 2.64
C ALA A 44 2.01 -4.90 1.35
N ALA A 45 2.97 -4.02 1.06
CA ALA A 45 3.84 -4.15 -0.10
C ALA A 45 4.68 -5.44 -0.02
N ALA A 46 5.29 -5.71 1.14
CA ALA A 46 6.10 -6.92 1.35
C ALA A 46 5.26 -8.20 1.25
N ASN A 47 4.02 -8.19 1.74
CA ASN A 47 3.13 -9.34 1.66
C ASN A 47 2.83 -9.76 0.22
N LEU A 48 2.85 -8.83 -0.74
CA LEU A 48 2.43 -9.08 -2.12
C LEU A 48 3.58 -9.03 -3.14
N GLN A 49 4.75 -8.47 -2.81
CA GLN A 49 5.82 -8.20 -3.79
C GLN A 49 6.37 -9.44 -4.49
N HIS A 50 6.31 -10.60 -3.81
CA HIS A 50 6.79 -11.88 -4.33
C HIS A 50 5.82 -12.47 -5.38
N LEU A 51 4.57 -12.01 -5.42
CA LEU A 51 3.58 -12.50 -6.36
C LEU A 51 3.89 -12.01 -7.79
N PRO A 52 3.72 -12.89 -8.79
CA PRO A 52 3.94 -12.51 -10.18
C PRO A 52 2.93 -11.44 -10.62
N LEU A 53 3.34 -10.59 -11.57
CA LEU A 53 2.57 -9.40 -11.96
C LEU A 53 1.15 -9.71 -12.46
N ASN A 54 0.97 -10.85 -13.12
CA ASN A 54 -0.35 -11.33 -13.55
C ASN A 54 -1.27 -11.62 -12.36
N ARG A 55 -0.75 -12.24 -11.28
CA ARG A 55 -1.53 -12.50 -10.07
C ARG A 55 -1.93 -11.20 -9.37
N ARG A 56 -1.00 -10.26 -9.23
CA ARG A 56 -1.25 -8.92 -8.65
C ARG A 56 -2.24 -8.06 -9.44
N ARG A 57 -2.48 -8.39 -10.72
CA ARG A 57 -3.44 -7.70 -11.59
C ARG A 57 -4.84 -8.32 -11.59
N ALA A 58 -5.02 -9.48 -10.97
CA ALA A 58 -6.29 -10.19 -10.93
C ALA A 58 -7.24 -9.51 -9.92
N LEU A 59 -7.86 -8.40 -10.33
CA LEU A 59 -8.73 -7.58 -9.48
C LEU A 59 -10.00 -8.31 -8.99
N ALA A 60 -10.45 -9.33 -9.72
CA ALA A 60 -11.65 -10.09 -9.40
C ALA A 60 -11.43 -11.20 -8.35
N ASP A 61 -10.18 -11.49 -8.00
CA ASP A 61 -9.81 -12.59 -7.11
C ASP A 61 -8.76 -12.10 -6.10
N PRO A 62 -9.17 -11.58 -4.93
CA PRO A 62 -8.23 -11.01 -3.96
C PRO A 62 -7.26 -12.06 -3.41
N GLU A 63 -6.09 -11.64 -2.96
CA GLU A 63 -5.10 -12.57 -2.41
C GLU A 63 -5.55 -13.19 -1.08
N THR A 64 -5.52 -14.52 -1.02
CA THR A 64 -5.81 -15.29 0.19
C THR A 64 -4.73 -15.07 1.25
N PRO A 65 -5.03 -15.26 2.54
CA PRO A 65 -4.02 -15.17 3.60
C PRO A 65 -2.81 -16.09 3.38
N ALA A 66 -3.01 -17.26 2.76
CA ALA A 66 -1.96 -18.23 2.45
C ALA A 66 -1.00 -17.75 1.34
N GLU A 67 -1.47 -16.85 0.45
CA GLU A 67 -0.65 -16.27 -0.61
C GLU A 67 0.21 -15.09 -0.12
N ARG A 68 0.05 -14.65 1.14
CA ARG A 68 0.80 -13.51 1.67
C ARG A 68 2.10 -13.98 2.29
N HIS A 69 3.20 -13.33 1.92
CA HIS A 69 4.48 -13.58 2.56
C HIS A 69 4.63 -12.67 3.80
N ALA A 70 4.52 -13.26 4.99
CA ALA A 70 4.59 -12.52 6.23
C ALA A 70 6.01 -11.93 6.44
N VAL A 71 6.10 -10.70 6.96
CA VAL A 71 7.38 -9.99 7.13
C VAL A 71 7.76 -9.85 8.60
N SER A 72 9.06 -9.91 8.92
CA SER A 72 9.54 -9.69 10.29
C SER A 72 9.54 -8.21 10.68
N MET A 73 9.49 -7.92 11.99
CA MET A 73 9.62 -6.54 12.50
C MET A 73 10.96 -5.90 12.11
N GLU A 74 12.02 -6.70 12.07
CA GLU A 74 13.35 -6.25 11.66
C GLU A 74 13.39 -5.87 10.19
N GLY A 75 12.74 -6.66 9.32
CA GLY A 75 12.60 -6.33 7.89
C GLY A 75 11.84 -5.02 7.68
N VAL A 76 10.77 -4.78 8.45
CA VAL A 76 10.04 -3.50 8.41
C VAL A 76 10.92 -2.34 8.90
N GLY A 77 11.65 -2.53 10.01
CA GLY A 77 12.55 -1.51 10.56
C GLY A 77 13.67 -1.14 9.59
N ALA A 78 14.30 -2.14 8.96
CA ALA A 78 15.32 -1.95 7.95
C ALA A 78 14.78 -1.20 6.72
N ALA A 79 13.60 -1.58 6.21
CA ALA A 79 12.99 -0.92 5.06
C ALA A 79 12.64 0.55 5.30
N LEU A 80 12.28 0.91 6.53
CA LEU A 80 11.90 2.27 6.92
C LEU A 80 13.05 3.07 7.54
N ASN A 81 14.23 2.47 7.70
CA ASN A 81 15.38 3.04 8.40
C ASN A 81 15.03 3.56 9.82
N VAL A 82 14.30 2.74 10.59
CA VAL A 82 13.91 3.00 11.98
C VAL A 82 14.25 1.81 12.88
N SER A 83 14.37 2.03 14.19
CA SER A 83 14.65 0.94 15.12
C SER A 83 13.50 -0.07 15.19
N SER A 84 13.83 -1.35 15.37
CA SER A 84 12.85 -2.43 15.60
C SER A 84 11.96 -2.14 16.83
N GLU A 85 12.51 -1.47 17.83
CA GLU A 85 11.77 -0.97 19.00
C GLU A 85 10.66 0.02 18.64
N THR A 86 10.96 0.95 17.74
CA THR A 86 9.98 1.93 17.24
C THR A 86 8.85 1.21 16.49
N VAL A 87 9.21 0.26 15.62
CA VAL A 87 8.24 -0.57 14.90
C VAL A 87 7.37 -1.33 15.90
N ARG A 88 7.97 -2.02 16.86
CA ARG A 88 7.26 -2.82 17.89
C ARG A 88 6.25 -2.00 18.67
N ARG A 89 6.61 -0.78 19.10
CA ARG A 89 5.70 0.11 19.85
C ARG A 89 4.47 0.49 19.02
N ARG A 90 4.66 0.84 17.75
CA ARG A 90 3.56 1.20 16.82
C ARG A 90 2.72 -0.02 16.45
N LEU A 91 3.37 -1.15 16.21
CA LEU A 91 2.73 -2.40 15.85
C LEU A 91 1.75 -2.88 16.92
N LYS A 92 2.05 -2.67 18.21
CA LYS A 92 1.13 -3.01 19.31
C LYS A 92 -0.22 -2.30 19.16
N ALA A 93 -0.21 -1.00 18.82
CA ALA A 93 -1.42 -0.24 18.57
C ALA A 93 -2.14 -0.71 17.28
N LEU A 94 -1.40 -0.97 16.21
CA LEU A 94 -1.96 -1.45 14.94
C LEU A 94 -2.63 -2.81 15.05
N ILE A 95 -2.05 -3.74 15.83
CA ILE A 95 -2.63 -5.05 16.13
C ILE A 95 -3.88 -4.89 17.00
N ALA A 96 -3.84 -4.04 18.03
CA ALA A 96 -5.00 -3.79 18.89
C ALA A 96 -6.20 -3.21 18.11
N ARG A 97 -5.94 -2.45 17.05
CA ARG A 97 -6.93 -1.91 16.11
C ARG A 97 -7.38 -2.91 15.04
N GLY A 98 -6.78 -4.10 15.00
CA GLY A 98 -7.06 -5.13 14.01
C GLY A 98 -6.55 -4.85 12.60
N LEU A 99 -5.70 -3.84 12.40
CA LEU A 99 -5.17 -3.46 11.07
C LEU A 99 -4.03 -4.37 10.61
N VAL A 100 -3.27 -4.89 11.56
CA VAL A 100 -2.17 -5.82 11.34
C VAL A 100 -2.44 -7.09 12.14
N GLU A 101 -2.22 -8.24 11.51
CA GLU A 101 -2.28 -9.54 12.14
C GLU A 101 -0.90 -10.20 12.20
N ARG A 102 -0.75 -11.10 13.17
CA ARG A 102 0.44 -11.94 13.32
C ARG A 102 0.16 -13.29 12.68
N LEU A 103 0.94 -13.66 11.67
CA LEU A 103 0.87 -14.94 10.97
C LEU A 103 1.95 -15.90 11.48
N GLY A 104 1.51 -17.04 12.01
CA GLY A 104 2.30 -18.25 12.30
C GLY A 104 3.45 -18.13 13.33
N PRO A 105 3.98 -19.27 13.81
CA PRO A 105 5.35 -19.36 14.27
C PRO A 105 6.30 -19.53 13.07
N ILE A 106 7.46 -18.86 13.08
CA ILE A 106 8.54 -19.16 12.13
C ILE A 106 9.35 -20.33 12.72
N GLU A 107 9.52 -21.40 11.94
CA GLU A 107 10.42 -22.51 12.29
C GLU A 107 11.87 -22.00 12.26
N ASP A 108 12.51 -21.94 13.42
CA ASP A 108 13.96 -22.07 13.51
C ASP A 108 14.24 -23.56 13.72
N GLU A 109 15.02 -24.18 12.82
CA GLU A 109 15.45 -25.57 12.99
C GLU A 109 16.43 -25.74 14.18
N ASP A 110 16.89 -24.66 14.83
CA ASP A 110 17.80 -24.74 15.97
C ASP A 110 17.53 -23.73 17.10
N ALA A 111 17.33 -24.30 18.28
CA ALA A 111 17.77 -23.81 19.59
C ALA A 111 17.06 -22.63 20.28
N ASP A 112 16.27 -22.98 21.31
CA ASP A 112 16.43 -22.53 22.71
C ASP A 112 16.46 -21.02 23.06
N ARG A 113 16.13 -20.13 22.14
CA ARG A 113 15.83 -18.71 22.44
C ARG A 113 14.37 -18.47 22.08
N THR A 114 13.53 -18.41 23.10
CA THR A 114 12.08 -18.16 23.03
C THR A 114 11.73 -16.80 22.42
N GLY A 115 11.91 -16.68 21.11
CA GLY A 115 11.73 -15.45 20.33
C GLY A 115 11.12 -15.75 18.97
N VAL A 116 10.03 -16.51 18.93
CA VAL A 116 9.26 -16.73 17.69
C VAL A 116 8.73 -15.37 17.20
N SER A 117 9.41 -14.76 16.22
CA SER A 117 8.91 -13.56 15.58
C SER A 117 7.79 -13.94 14.63
N ALA A 118 6.54 -13.92 15.11
CA ALA A 118 5.39 -14.08 14.23
C ALA A 118 5.46 -13.07 13.07
N GLY A 119 5.26 -13.56 11.85
CA GLY A 119 5.29 -12.72 10.66
C GLY A 119 4.14 -11.73 10.67
N LEU A 120 4.31 -10.59 10.00
CA LEU A 120 3.33 -9.51 9.97
C LEU A 120 2.58 -9.52 8.66
N ALA A 121 1.25 -9.41 8.73
CA ALA A 121 0.40 -9.17 7.58
C ALA A 121 -0.65 -8.10 7.84
N VAL A 122 -1.08 -7.41 6.79
CA VAL A 122 -2.23 -6.50 6.88
C VAL A 122 -3.53 -7.32 6.87
N ASN A 123 -4.44 -6.99 7.76
CA ASN A 123 -5.78 -7.57 7.80
C ASN A 123 -6.67 -6.90 6.75
N LEU A 124 -7.04 -7.64 5.70
CA LEU A 124 -7.89 -7.10 4.63
C LEU A 124 -9.31 -6.77 5.09
N GLY A 125 -9.85 -7.51 6.07
CA GLY A 125 -11.19 -7.23 6.60
C GLY A 125 -11.27 -5.86 7.27
N ALA A 126 -10.17 -5.42 7.89
CA ALA A 126 -10.09 -4.08 8.46
C ALA A 126 -10.07 -2.95 7.39
N LEU A 127 -9.75 -3.30 6.14
CA LEU A 127 -9.79 -2.38 5.00
C LEU A 127 -11.17 -2.30 4.34
N GLU A 128 -12.17 -3.07 4.79
CA GLU A 128 -13.53 -3.02 4.24
C GLU A 128 -14.41 -1.91 4.85
N SER A 129 -13.85 -1.08 5.74
CA SER A 129 -14.60 -0.05 6.45
C SER A 129 -15.25 0.98 5.50
N PRO A 130 -16.39 1.59 5.88
CA PRO A 130 -17.02 2.63 5.06
C PRO A 130 -16.08 3.81 4.76
N ALA A 131 -15.26 4.20 5.74
CA ALA A 131 -14.25 5.24 5.58
C ALA A 131 -13.19 4.85 4.53
N MET A 132 -12.75 3.58 4.50
CA MET A 132 -11.83 3.09 3.48
C MET A 132 -12.48 3.07 2.10
N ARG A 133 -13.74 2.62 1.97
CA ARG A 133 -14.47 2.66 0.69
C ARG A 133 -14.63 4.09 0.16
N GLN A 134 -14.89 5.05 1.05
CA GLN A 134 -14.93 6.46 0.70
C GLN A 134 -13.54 6.96 0.26
N SER A 135 -12.47 6.58 0.96
CA SER A 135 -11.09 6.87 0.54
C SER A 135 -10.85 6.36 -0.87
N LEU A 136 -11.16 5.10 -1.16
CA LEU A 136 -10.96 4.50 -2.49
C LEU A 136 -11.69 5.28 -3.61
N SER A 137 -12.90 5.78 -3.34
CA SER A 137 -13.64 6.61 -4.29
C SER A 137 -12.97 7.97 -4.54
N LEU A 138 -12.40 8.57 -3.49
CA LEU A 138 -11.59 9.79 -3.61
C LEU A 138 -10.29 9.50 -4.35
N GLU A 139 -9.61 8.39 -4.07
CA GLU A 139 -8.38 7.95 -4.74
C GLU A 139 -8.62 7.77 -6.24
N LEU A 140 -9.72 7.10 -6.62
CA LEU A 140 -10.09 6.91 -8.03
C LEU A 140 -10.34 8.27 -8.72
N SER A 141 -11.05 9.18 -8.06
CA SER A 141 -11.28 10.52 -8.56
C SER A 141 -9.98 11.33 -8.74
N GLN A 142 -9.03 11.17 -7.82
CA GLN A 142 -7.73 11.85 -7.89
C GLN A 142 -6.83 11.24 -8.97
N LEU A 143 -6.84 9.91 -9.13
CA LEU A 143 -6.14 9.22 -10.20
C LEU A 143 -6.67 9.68 -11.56
N TRP A 144 -7.99 9.82 -11.69
CA TRP A 144 -8.60 10.33 -12.91
C TRP A 144 -8.14 11.76 -13.24
N ARG A 145 -8.08 12.65 -12.24
CA ARG A 145 -7.53 14.00 -12.41
C ARG A 145 -6.06 13.97 -12.85
N LEU A 146 -5.25 13.08 -12.28
CA LEU A 146 -3.87 12.90 -12.69
C LEU A 146 -3.79 12.46 -14.16
N LEU A 147 -4.53 11.42 -14.56
CA LEU A 147 -4.53 10.91 -15.93
C LEU A 147 -4.95 11.99 -16.93
N LEU A 148 -6.02 12.73 -16.65
CA LEU A 148 -6.46 13.86 -17.49
C LEU A 148 -5.41 14.97 -17.54
N SER A 149 -4.75 15.28 -16.42
CA SER A 149 -3.65 16.25 -16.41
C SER A 149 -2.49 15.80 -17.30
N LEU A 150 -2.16 14.51 -17.32
CA LEU A 150 -1.10 13.96 -18.16
C LEU A 150 -1.49 13.93 -19.64
N GLU A 151 -2.76 13.64 -19.96
CA GLU A 151 -3.30 13.72 -21.32
C GLU A 151 -3.25 15.16 -21.85
N ASN A 152 -3.70 16.14 -21.07
CA ASN A 152 -3.68 17.56 -21.43
C ASN A 152 -2.26 18.11 -21.66
N LEU A 153 -1.27 17.55 -20.95
CA LEU A 153 0.15 17.87 -21.14
C LEU A 153 0.78 17.14 -22.34
N GLY A 154 0.02 16.30 -23.06
CA GLY A 154 0.50 15.53 -24.21
C GLY A 154 1.41 14.36 -23.83
N VAL A 155 1.42 13.93 -22.57
CA VAL A 155 2.31 12.87 -22.05
C VAL A 155 1.75 11.48 -22.32
N ILE A 156 0.43 11.32 -22.19
CA ILE A 156 -0.29 10.07 -22.45
C ILE A 156 -1.48 10.31 -23.37
N ARG A 157 -2.06 9.24 -23.92
CA ARG A 157 -3.38 9.25 -24.53
C ARG A 157 -4.25 8.23 -23.82
N ILE A 158 -5.45 8.64 -23.41
CA ILE A 158 -6.37 7.75 -22.72
C ILE A 158 -7.27 7.07 -23.77
N ASN A 159 -7.21 5.74 -23.83
CA ASN A 159 -8.14 4.98 -24.67
C ASN A 159 -9.52 4.90 -23.98
N ARG A 160 -10.43 5.78 -24.37
CA ARG A 160 -11.77 5.90 -23.78
C ARG A 160 -12.69 4.71 -24.13
N GLU A 161 -12.52 4.10 -25.29
CA GLU A 161 -13.29 2.91 -25.71
C GLU A 161 -13.01 1.72 -24.80
N ARG A 162 -11.73 1.48 -24.48
CA ARG A 162 -11.31 0.40 -23.58
C ARG A 162 -11.74 0.64 -22.13
N MET A 163 -11.91 1.90 -21.72
CA MET A 163 -12.43 2.20 -20.38
C MET A 163 -13.94 1.96 -20.27
N GLY A 164 -14.72 2.24 -21.32
CA GLY A 164 -16.16 1.94 -21.34
C GLY A 164 -16.45 0.44 -21.16
N GLN A 165 -15.54 -0.42 -21.64
CA GLN A 165 -15.63 -1.88 -21.49
C GLN A 165 -15.25 -2.39 -20.08
N LEU A 166 -14.52 -1.60 -19.28
CA LEU A 166 -14.12 -1.96 -17.90
C LEU A 166 -15.14 -1.52 -16.85
N ALA A 167 -16.09 -0.66 -17.23
CA ALA A 167 -17.15 -0.13 -16.37
C ALA A 167 -18.51 -0.85 -16.55
N ALA A 168 -18.57 -1.84 -17.45
CA ALA A 168 -19.72 -2.70 -17.74
C ALA A 168 -19.48 -4.10 -17.19
#